data_AF-A0ABC9TMZ1-F1
#
_entry.id   AF-A0ABC9TMZ1-F1
#
_cell.length_a   1.000
_cell.length_b   1.000
_cell.length_c   1.000
_cell.angle_alpha   90.00
_cell.angle_beta   90.00
_cell.angle_gamma   90.00
#
_symmetry.space_group_name_H-M   'P 1'
#
loop_
_entity.id
_entity.type
_entity.pdbx_description
1 polymer ?
#
loop_
_entity_poly.entity_id
_entity_poly.type
_entity_poly.pdbx_seq_one_letter_code
_entity_poly.pdbx_strand_id
1 'polypeptide(L)'
;MRETQSKCGENKNTKDSQLRQAGNYKDLTGQKFGELTVVAPTAKRKEGLIVWACRCSCGSYAEASRRQLIRGYRTKCAHHRYQTMLKKNYHELVVVRIESIQQTMKAYCLCSCGQSCWVRCENLLNGHTKSCGHRKKKDYRQRVAGVIPGKLQSKRPKNNSSGHKGVSQTASGKWLAYISLKGKRHNLGIFTKKSEAILARKLAERRLFQPILQQEIVTTNKEV
;
A
#
# COMPACT_ATOMS: atom_id res chain seq x y z
N MET A 1 40.05 70.35 16.02
CA MET A 1 40.43 70.56 14.60
C MET A 1 40.60 69.20 13.95
N ARG A 2 40.03 69.03 12.74
CA ARG A 2 40.29 68.00 11.72
C ARG A 2 39.78 66.59 12.04
N GLU A 3 38.68 66.16 11.42
CA GLU A 3 38.56 65.56 10.08
C GLU A 3 38.87 64.06 10.07
N THR A 4 37.84 63.22 9.91
CA THR A 4 37.90 62.08 8.99
C THR A 4 36.50 61.80 8.44
N GLN A 5 36.36 62.07 7.15
CA GLN A 5 35.26 61.64 6.29
C GLN A 5 35.27 60.12 6.15
N SER A 6 34.10 59.47 6.16
CA SER A 6 33.93 58.15 5.55
C SER A 6 32.90 58.26 4.44
N LYS A 7 33.42 58.25 3.20
CA LYS A 7 32.68 58.07 1.96
C LYS A 7 32.56 56.57 1.69
N CYS A 8 31.35 56.08 1.50
CA CYS A 8 31.02 55.02 0.56
C CYS A 8 29.73 55.52 -0.14
N GLY A 9 29.72 55.90 -1.41
CA GLY A 9 30.34 55.24 -2.55
C GLY A 9 29.28 54.37 -3.22
N GLU A 10 28.37 55.01 -3.94
CA GLU A 10 27.37 54.36 -4.78
C GLU A 10 28.05 53.44 -5.80
N ASN A 11 27.54 52.22 -5.97
CA ASN A 11 27.77 51.46 -7.20
C ASN A 11 26.44 50.85 -7.68
N LYS A 12 25.94 51.46 -8.75
CA LYS A 12 24.87 50.95 -9.61
C LYS A 12 25.42 49.71 -10.34
N ASN A 13 24.72 48.57 -10.32
CA ASN A 13 24.06 48.03 -11.51
C ASN A 13 23.46 46.62 -11.32
N THR A 14 22.26 46.48 -11.88
CA THR A 14 21.73 45.34 -12.65
C THR A 14 21.63 43.96 -12.01
N LYS A 15 20.39 43.53 -11.76
CA LYS A 15 19.69 42.67 -12.74
C LYS A 15 18.19 42.64 -12.48
N ASP A 16 17.51 43.35 -13.38
CA ASP A 16 16.13 43.13 -13.75
C ASP A 16 15.92 41.65 -14.10
N SER A 17 15.02 40.96 -13.38
CA SER A 17 14.38 39.75 -13.93
C SER A 17 13.03 39.47 -13.25
N GLN A 18 12.00 40.06 -13.86
CA GLN A 18 10.69 39.45 -14.09
C GLN A 18 9.74 39.34 -12.88
N LEU A 19 9.17 40.49 -12.48
CA LEU A 19 7.76 40.55 -12.08
C LEU A 19 6.90 40.17 -13.29
N ARG A 20 6.64 38.87 -13.46
CA ARG A 20 5.73 38.36 -14.49
C ARG A 20 4.32 38.88 -14.19
N GLN A 21 3.76 39.59 -15.16
CA GLN A 21 2.43 40.20 -15.17
C GLN A 21 1.39 39.35 -14.43
N ALA A 22 0.80 39.94 -13.40
CA ALA A 22 -0.30 39.38 -12.65
C ALA A 22 -1.50 39.21 -13.59
N GLY A 23 -1.69 37.99 -14.09
CA GLY A 23 -3.00 37.57 -14.59
C GLY A 23 -4.02 37.89 -13.50
N ASN A 24 -5.07 38.63 -13.87
CA ASN A 24 -6.14 39.13 -13.03
C ASN A 24 -6.78 38.01 -12.20
N TYR A 25 -6.16 37.65 -11.07
CA TYR A 25 -6.64 36.57 -10.23
C TYR A 25 -7.56 37.21 -9.18
N LYS A 26 -8.84 36.86 -9.28
CA LYS A 26 -9.82 37.30 -8.29
C LYS A 26 -9.43 36.73 -6.93
N ASP A 27 -9.11 37.60 -5.98
CA ASP A 27 -8.87 37.21 -4.60
C ASP A 27 -10.18 36.63 -4.01
N LEU A 28 -10.05 35.47 -3.38
CA LEU A 28 -11.17 34.76 -2.76
C LEU A 28 -11.08 34.80 -1.23
N THR A 29 -10.08 35.46 -0.65
CA THR A 29 -9.87 35.56 0.80
C THR A 29 -11.14 36.07 1.50
N GLY A 30 -11.53 35.42 2.59
CA GLY A 30 -12.74 35.74 3.37
C GLY A 30 -14.06 35.21 2.77
N GLN A 31 -14.08 34.76 1.51
CA GLN A 31 -15.31 34.24 0.90
C GLN A 31 -15.67 32.86 1.44
N LYS A 32 -16.98 32.61 1.56
CA LYS A 32 -17.55 31.34 2.00
C LYS A 32 -18.08 30.53 0.82
N PHE A 33 -17.74 29.25 0.79
CA PHE A 33 -18.19 28.26 -0.19
C PHE A 33 -18.73 27.04 0.56
N GLY A 34 -20.05 27.03 0.81
CA GLY A 34 -20.67 26.06 1.71
C GLY A 34 -20.16 26.20 3.15
N GLU A 35 -19.56 25.15 3.69
CA GLU A 35 -18.97 25.11 5.03
C GLU A 35 -17.51 25.57 5.07
N LEU A 36 -16.91 25.90 3.92
CA LEU A 36 -15.51 26.33 3.80
C LEU A 36 -15.40 27.86 3.71
N THR A 37 -14.53 28.45 4.53
CA THR A 37 -14.14 29.85 4.46
C THR A 37 -12.71 29.95 3.97
N VAL A 38 -12.46 30.74 2.92
CA VAL A 38 -11.12 30.91 2.36
C VAL A 38 -10.28 31.80 3.27
N VAL A 39 -9.08 31.34 3.63
CA VAL A 39 -8.15 32.02 4.54
C VAL A 39 -7.01 32.72 3.81
N ALA A 40 -6.37 32.03 2.85
CA ALA A 40 -5.23 32.59 2.13
C ALA A 40 -4.94 31.82 0.82
N PRO A 41 -4.31 32.46 -0.18
CA PRO A 41 -3.76 31.75 -1.33
C PRO A 41 -2.54 30.92 -0.92
N THR A 42 -2.38 29.74 -1.53
CA THR A 42 -1.17 28.92 -1.35
C THR A 42 -0.23 29.05 -2.54
N ALA A 43 1.02 28.61 -2.36
CA ALA A 43 1.99 28.50 -3.45
C ALA A 43 1.63 27.42 -4.49
N LYS A 44 0.69 26.52 -4.18
CA LYS A 44 0.32 25.41 -5.06
C LYS A 44 -0.55 25.88 -6.23
N ARG A 45 -0.41 25.18 -7.34
CA ARG A 45 -1.22 25.36 -8.55
C ARG A 45 -1.79 24.01 -8.98
N LYS A 46 -3.06 23.99 -9.35
CA LYS A 46 -3.74 22.81 -9.90
C LYS A 46 -4.47 23.22 -11.16
N GLU A 47 -4.16 22.58 -12.28
CA GLU A 47 -4.68 22.97 -13.62
C GLU A 47 -4.42 24.46 -13.92
N GLY A 48 -3.24 24.97 -13.55
CA GLY A 48 -2.89 26.39 -13.70
C GLY A 48 -3.58 27.36 -12.73
N LEU A 49 -4.50 26.88 -11.89
CA LEU A 49 -5.26 27.72 -10.95
C LEU A 49 -4.68 27.71 -9.54
N ILE A 50 -4.83 28.84 -8.84
CA ILE A 50 -4.45 29.00 -7.42
C ILE A 50 -5.23 27.99 -6.57
N VAL A 51 -4.48 27.28 -5.72
CA VAL A 51 -5.03 26.49 -4.62
C VAL A 51 -5.11 27.38 -3.39
N TRP A 52 -6.28 27.40 -2.76
CA TRP A 52 -6.62 28.23 -1.63
C TRP A 52 -6.66 27.40 -0.35
N ALA A 53 -6.05 27.90 0.71
CA ALA A 53 -6.20 27.37 2.06
C ALA A 53 -7.54 27.83 2.62
N CYS A 54 -8.37 26.88 3.04
CA CYS A 54 -9.70 27.10 3.55
C CYS A 54 -9.82 26.52 4.97
N ARG A 55 -10.58 27.20 5.82
CA ARG A 55 -10.99 26.72 7.14
C ARG A 55 -12.45 26.32 7.09
N CYS A 56 -12.77 25.12 7.55
CA CYS A 56 -14.15 24.65 7.59
C CYS A 56 -14.83 25.05 8.89
N SER A 57 -16.16 25.09 8.88
CA SER A 57 -17.04 25.06 10.07
C SER A 57 -16.60 24.02 11.11
N CYS A 58 -16.15 22.84 10.64
CA CYS A 58 -15.64 21.71 11.42
C CYS A 58 -14.30 22.01 12.14
N GLY A 59 -13.72 23.20 11.97
CA GLY A 59 -12.41 23.58 12.48
C GLY A 59 -11.22 23.04 11.68
N SER A 60 -11.43 22.03 10.82
CA SER A 60 -10.35 21.45 10.00
C SER A 60 -9.98 22.33 8.81
N TYR A 61 -8.72 22.23 8.40
CA TYR A 61 -8.18 22.87 7.20
C TYR A 61 -8.43 22.04 5.94
N ALA A 62 -8.65 22.73 4.81
CA ALA A 62 -8.87 22.15 3.50
C ALA A 62 -8.17 23.00 2.43
N GLU A 63 -7.50 22.35 1.47
CA GLU A 63 -6.94 23.03 0.30
C GLU A 63 -7.84 22.81 -0.92
N ALA A 64 -8.34 23.87 -1.56
CA ALA A 64 -9.25 23.77 -2.71
C ALA A 64 -8.82 24.71 -3.82
N SER A 65 -8.88 24.28 -5.09
CA SER A 65 -8.60 25.18 -6.21
C SER A 65 -9.75 26.17 -6.43
N ARG A 66 -9.46 27.33 -7.03
CA ARG A 66 -10.47 28.33 -7.42
C ARG A 66 -11.66 27.70 -8.17
N ARG A 67 -11.39 26.80 -9.11
CA ARG A 67 -12.43 26.09 -9.87
C ARG A 67 -13.31 25.22 -8.99
N GLN A 68 -12.74 24.52 -8.01
CA GLN A 68 -13.50 23.67 -7.09
C GLN A 68 -14.42 24.46 -6.17
N LEU A 69 -13.98 25.63 -5.73
CA LEU A 69 -14.76 26.54 -4.89
C LEU A 69 -15.92 27.17 -5.69
N ILE A 70 -15.61 27.81 -6.83
CA ILE A 70 -16.62 28.52 -7.64
C ILE A 70 -17.67 27.57 -8.23
N ARG A 71 -17.27 26.38 -8.68
CA ARG A 71 -18.22 25.38 -9.22
C ARG A 71 -18.93 24.55 -8.15
N GLY A 72 -18.65 24.78 -6.86
CA GLY A 72 -19.28 24.03 -5.78
C GLY A 72 -18.88 22.55 -5.68
N TYR A 73 -17.82 22.11 -6.36
CA TYR A 73 -17.32 20.73 -6.21
C TYR A 73 -16.71 20.46 -4.84
N ARG A 74 -16.36 21.52 -4.11
CA ARG A 74 -15.82 21.42 -2.75
C ARG A 74 -16.49 22.43 -1.84
N THR A 75 -17.48 21.95 -1.09
CA THR A 75 -18.27 22.73 -0.14
C THR A 75 -18.01 22.35 1.32
N LYS A 76 -17.27 21.25 1.59
CA LYS A 76 -17.00 20.73 2.94
C LYS A 76 -15.55 20.27 3.12
N CYS A 77 -15.08 20.19 4.37
CA CYS A 77 -13.79 19.57 4.72
C CYS A 77 -13.83 18.05 4.45
N ALA A 78 -12.69 17.46 4.07
CA ALA A 78 -12.56 16.00 3.93
C ALA A 78 -12.84 15.27 5.26
N HIS A 79 -12.71 15.96 6.40
CA HIS A 79 -13.04 15.42 7.73
C HIS A 79 -14.52 14.99 7.84
N HIS A 80 -15.48 15.69 7.21
CA HIS A 80 -16.89 15.25 7.22
C HIS A 80 -17.10 13.88 6.57
N ARG A 81 -16.28 13.53 5.56
CA ARG A 81 -16.36 12.22 4.89
C ARG A 81 -16.07 11.06 5.86
N TYR A 82 -15.21 11.29 6.84
CA TYR A 82 -14.70 10.25 7.74
C TYR A 82 -15.28 10.36 9.16
N GLN A 83 -16.17 11.32 9.42
CA GLN A 83 -16.77 11.53 10.73
C GLN A 83 -17.51 10.29 11.26
N THR A 84 -18.11 9.52 10.36
CA THR A 84 -18.80 8.26 10.68
C THR A 84 -17.87 7.12 11.11
N MET A 85 -16.55 7.28 10.97
CA MET A 85 -15.55 6.29 11.39
C MET A 85 -15.24 6.38 12.89
N LEU A 86 -15.53 7.51 13.54
CA LEU A 86 -15.22 7.71 14.96
C LEU A 86 -15.94 6.67 15.82
N LYS A 87 -15.23 6.13 16.82
CA LYS A 87 -15.70 5.10 17.75
C LYS A 87 -16.15 3.78 17.09
N LYS A 88 -15.81 3.56 15.81
CA LYS A 88 -16.05 2.29 15.13
C LYS A 88 -14.82 1.40 15.15
N ASN A 89 -15.10 0.10 15.13
CA ASN A 89 -14.10 -0.95 15.06
C ASN A 89 -13.81 -1.30 13.61
N TYR A 90 -12.52 -1.40 13.29
CA TYR A 90 -11.98 -1.84 12.01
C TYR A 90 -11.00 -2.97 12.29
N HIS A 91 -11.49 -4.21 12.21
CA HIS A 91 -10.75 -5.39 12.68
C HIS A 91 -10.32 -5.21 14.14
N GLU A 92 -9.03 -5.17 14.44
CA GLU A 92 -8.48 -5.03 15.79
C GLU A 92 -8.28 -3.57 16.23
N LEU A 93 -8.69 -2.59 15.41
CA LEU A 93 -8.43 -1.17 15.61
C LEU A 93 -9.72 -0.39 15.89
N VAL A 94 -9.72 0.43 16.94
CA VAL A 94 -10.80 1.35 17.30
C VAL A 94 -10.38 2.78 16.97
N VAL A 95 -11.15 3.48 16.14
CA VAL A 95 -10.83 4.86 15.75
C VAL A 95 -11.23 5.83 16.86
N VAL A 96 -10.26 6.58 17.39
CA VAL A 96 -10.47 7.54 18.47
C VAL A 96 -10.61 8.97 17.94
N ARG A 97 -9.71 9.39 17.04
CA ARG A 97 -9.73 10.73 16.43
C ARG A 97 -9.18 10.71 15.01
N ILE A 98 -9.50 11.75 14.24
CA ILE A 98 -9.11 11.87 12.84
C ILE A 98 -8.51 13.25 12.61
N GLU A 99 -7.33 13.28 11.99
CA GLU A 99 -6.58 14.52 11.75
C GLU A 99 -6.00 14.53 10.33
N SER A 100 -5.81 15.72 9.78
CA SER A 100 -5.12 15.91 8.51
C SER A 100 -3.63 16.06 8.78
N ILE A 101 -2.87 14.99 8.56
CA ILE A 101 -1.42 14.96 8.76
C ILE A 101 -0.74 14.85 7.39
N GLN A 102 0.14 15.79 7.07
CA GLN A 102 0.84 15.84 5.77
C GLN A 102 -0.13 15.79 4.58
N GLN A 103 -1.24 16.53 4.64
CA GLN A 103 -2.31 16.56 3.62
C GLN A 103 -3.02 15.21 3.40
N THR A 104 -2.86 14.26 4.33
CA THR A 104 -3.56 12.98 4.31
C THR A 104 -4.42 12.81 5.57
N MET A 105 -5.65 12.34 5.39
CA MET A 105 -6.55 12.07 6.52
C MET A 105 -6.12 10.79 7.23
N LYS A 106 -5.57 10.93 8.43
CA LYS A 106 -5.15 9.80 9.27
C LYS A 106 -6.06 9.69 10.49
N ALA A 107 -6.42 8.47 10.81
CA ALA A 107 -7.10 8.09 12.03
C ALA A 107 -6.07 7.63 13.06
N TYR A 108 -6.18 8.17 14.27
CA TYR A 108 -5.50 7.63 15.43
C TYR A 108 -6.34 6.49 16.00
N CYS A 109 -5.74 5.30 16.08
CA CYS A 109 -6.43 4.08 16.43
C CYS A 109 -5.82 3.45 17.69
N LEU A 110 -6.67 2.90 18.55
CA LEU A 110 -6.28 2.00 19.63
C LEU A 110 -6.44 0.56 19.17
N CYS A 111 -5.41 -0.24 19.36
CA CYS A 111 -5.39 -1.64 18.96
C CYS A 111 -5.75 -2.55 20.15
N SER A 112 -6.36 -3.70 19.87
CA SER A 112 -6.65 -4.73 20.87
C SER A 112 -5.42 -5.22 21.66
N CYS A 113 -4.22 -5.08 21.11
CA CYS A 113 -2.96 -5.39 21.79
C CYS A 113 -2.48 -4.31 22.78
N GLY A 114 -3.25 -3.24 22.98
CA GLY A 114 -2.93 -2.13 23.87
C GLY A 114 -2.05 -1.02 23.24
N GLN A 115 -1.51 -1.24 22.04
CA GLN A 115 -0.75 -0.22 21.32
C GLN A 115 -1.66 0.73 20.53
N SER A 116 -1.14 1.92 20.23
CA SER A 116 -1.81 2.90 19.38
C SER A 116 -1.06 3.14 18.08
N CYS A 117 -1.77 3.47 17.00
CA CYS A 117 -1.13 3.75 15.71
C CYS A 117 -1.90 4.78 14.87
N TRP A 118 -1.17 5.44 13.97
CA TRP A 118 -1.75 6.31 12.95
C TRP A 118 -1.96 5.53 11.64
N VAL A 119 -3.19 5.52 11.15
CA VAL A 119 -3.58 4.78 9.94
C VAL A 119 -4.30 5.70 8.97
N ARG A 120 -4.03 5.59 7.66
CA ARG A 120 -4.81 6.31 6.65
C ARG A 120 -6.28 5.87 6.71
N CYS A 121 -7.21 6.81 6.69
CA CYS A 121 -8.65 6.49 6.77
C CYS A 121 -9.09 5.53 5.65
N GLU A 122 -8.56 5.70 4.44
CA GLU A 122 -8.82 4.81 3.30
C GLU A 122 -8.36 3.38 3.53
N ASN A 123 -7.23 3.17 4.21
CA ASN A 123 -6.74 1.82 4.50
C ASN A 123 -7.62 1.08 5.51
N LEU A 124 -8.25 1.81 6.44
CA LEU A 124 -9.22 1.23 7.38
C LEU A 124 -10.50 0.82 6.63
N LEU A 125 -11.03 1.71 5.77
CA LEU A 125 -12.24 1.43 4.99
C LEU A 125 -12.07 0.25 4.03
N ASN A 126 -10.92 0.16 3.36
CA ASN A 126 -10.62 -0.92 2.42
C ASN A 126 -10.09 -2.20 3.10
N GLY A 127 -9.91 -2.19 4.42
CA GLY A 127 -9.40 -3.34 5.19
C GLY A 127 -7.93 -3.69 4.93
N HIS A 128 -7.13 -2.76 4.41
CA HIS A 128 -5.69 -2.94 4.22
C HIS A 128 -4.90 -2.90 5.54
N THR A 129 -5.40 -2.14 6.53
CA THR A 129 -4.82 -2.10 7.87
C THR A 129 -5.79 -2.74 8.85
N LYS A 130 -5.34 -3.81 9.50
CA LYS A 130 -6.17 -4.65 10.37
C LYS A 130 -5.73 -4.63 11.84
N SER A 131 -4.51 -4.14 12.09
CA SER A 131 -3.87 -4.10 13.40
C SER A 131 -2.78 -3.02 13.43
N CYS A 132 -2.14 -2.78 14.59
CA CYS A 132 -1.04 -1.81 14.72
C CYS A 132 0.25 -2.24 13.99
N GLY A 133 0.27 -3.42 13.39
CA GLY A 133 1.44 -4.02 12.75
C GLY A 133 1.90 -5.30 13.42
N HIS A 134 1.36 -5.65 14.59
CA HIS A 134 1.71 -6.88 15.31
C HIS A 134 1.21 -8.16 14.63
N ARG A 135 0.32 -8.04 13.64
CA ARG A 135 -0.12 -9.19 12.83
C ARG A 135 1.02 -9.59 11.89
N LYS A 136 1.80 -10.60 12.30
CA LYS A 136 2.87 -11.20 11.48
C LYS A 136 2.32 -11.55 10.09
N LYS A 137 2.95 -11.04 9.03
CA LYS A 137 2.70 -11.52 7.68
C LYS A 137 3.30 -12.92 7.58
N LYS A 138 2.58 -13.88 6.98
CA LYS A 138 3.17 -15.21 6.69
C LYS A 138 4.41 -15.01 5.84
N ASP A 139 5.58 -15.40 6.35
CA ASP A 139 6.81 -15.39 5.56
C ASP A 139 6.81 -16.58 4.60
N TYR A 140 6.36 -16.34 3.38
CA TYR A 140 6.32 -17.34 2.32
C TYR A 140 7.72 -17.79 1.84
N ARG A 141 8.80 -17.18 2.35
CA ARG A 141 10.19 -17.57 2.06
C ARG A 141 10.79 -18.46 3.14
N GLN A 142 10.09 -18.68 4.26
CA GLN A 142 10.55 -19.60 5.30
C GLN A 142 10.83 -20.98 4.70
N ARG A 143 12.04 -21.48 4.93
CA ARG A 143 12.47 -22.78 4.43
C ARG A 143 12.38 -23.81 5.54
N VAL A 144 11.69 -24.90 5.26
CA VAL A 144 11.64 -26.09 6.11
C VAL A 144 12.41 -27.19 5.38
N ALA A 145 13.39 -27.80 6.06
CA ALA A 145 14.29 -28.79 5.46
C ALA A 145 14.96 -28.32 4.14
N GLY A 146 15.21 -27.01 4.00
CA GLY A 146 15.86 -26.40 2.83
C GLY A 146 14.94 -26.07 1.65
N VAL A 147 13.64 -26.37 1.73
CA VAL A 147 12.64 -26.04 0.69
C VAL A 147 11.58 -25.10 1.22
N ILE A 148 10.95 -24.34 0.32
CA ILE A 148 9.78 -23.51 0.65
C ILE A 148 8.54 -24.41 0.58
N PRO A 149 7.87 -24.74 1.71
CA PRO A 149 6.77 -25.71 1.72
C PRO A 149 5.61 -25.34 0.80
N GLY A 150 5.27 -24.04 0.73
CA GLY A 150 4.24 -23.52 -0.18
C GLY A 150 4.49 -23.81 -1.66
N LYS A 151 5.75 -24.03 -2.09
CA LYS A 151 6.04 -24.44 -3.47
C LYS A 151 5.68 -25.89 -3.75
N LEU A 152 5.71 -26.78 -2.75
CA LEU A 152 5.36 -28.19 -2.91
C LEU A 152 3.88 -28.34 -3.30
N GLN A 153 3.02 -27.51 -2.71
CA GLN A 153 1.57 -27.48 -2.94
C GLN A 153 1.14 -26.50 -4.05
N SER A 154 2.08 -25.98 -4.84
CA SER A 154 1.79 -25.03 -5.92
C SER A 154 0.76 -25.56 -6.92
N LYS A 155 -0.09 -24.66 -7.44
CA LYS A 155 -1.07 -24.99 -8.47
C LYS A 155 -0.38 -25.52 -9.75
N ARG A 156 -1.08 -26.40 -10.46
CA ARG A 156 -0.61 -26.93 -11.76
C ARG A 156 -0.50 -25.78 -12.79
N PRO A 157 0.58 -25.72 -13.58
CA PRO A 157 0.68 -24.78 -14.71
C PRO A 157 -0.44 -24.97 -15.74
N LYS A 158 -0.90 -23.88 -16.36
CA LYS A 158 -1.97 -23.93 -17.38
C LYS A 158 -1.59 -24.76 -18.61
N ASN A 159 -0.32 -24.74 -19.00
CA ASN A 159 0.24 -25.45 -20.16
C ASN A 159 0.60 -26.93 -19.86
N ASN A 160 0.07 -27.52 -18.79
CA ASN A 160 0.34 -28.92 -18.47
C ASN A 160 -0.62 -29.84 -19.23
N SER A 161 -0.12 -30.49 -20.28
CA SER A 161 -0.89 -31.37 -21.17
C SER A 161 -1.38 -32.66 -20.51
N SER A 162 -0.66 -33.21 -19.53
CA SER A 162 -1.05 -34.45 -18.86
C SER A 162 -2.12 -34.28 -17.78
N GLY A 163 -2.38 -33.05 -17.35
CA GLY A 163 -3.23 -32.75 -16.19
C GLY A 163 -2.60 -33.06 -14.83
N HIS A 164 -1.38 -33.62 -14.78
CA HIS A 164 -0.71 -33.98 -13.53
C HIS A 164 0.75 -33.52 -13.52
N LYS A 165 1.15 -32.83 -12.45
CA LYS A 165 2.54 -32.33 -12.29
C LYS A 165 3.51 -33.50 -12.23
N GLY A 166 4.57 -33.47 -13.04
CA GLY A 166 5.58 -34.53 -13.03
C GLY A 166 5.16 -35.82 -13.73
N VAL A 167 4.11 -35.78 -14.55
CA VAL A 167 3.70 -36.89 -15.42
C VAL A 167 3.68 -36.40 -16.85
N SER A 168 4.37 -37.09 -17.77
CA SER A 168 4.47 -36.71 -19.18
C SER A 168 4.55 -37.93 -20.09
N GLN A 169 4.01 -37.84 -21.30
CA GLN A 169 4.13 -38.90 -22.29
C GLN A 169 5.48 -38.83 -23.01
N THR A 170 6.12 -39.97 -23.25
CA THR A 170 7.37 -40.10 -24.02
C THR A 170 7.08 -40.21 -25.51
N ALA A 171 8.10 -40.04 -26.36
CA ALA A 171 7.98 -40.24 -27.81
C ALA A 171 7.48 -41.64 -28.20
N SER A 172 7.81 -42.65 -27.37
CA SER A 172 7.32 -44.03 -27.51
C SER A 172 5.89 -44.25 -27.02
N GLY A 173 5.16 -43.20 -26.64
CA GLY A 173 3.77 -43.28 -26.16
C GLY A 173 3.61 -43.72 -24.70
N LYS A 174 4.69 -44.12 -24.01
CA LYS A 174 4.69 -44.51 -22.58
C LYS A 174 4.60 -43.27 -21.67
N TRP A 175 4.25 -43.47 -20.40
CA TRP A 175 4.06 -42.42 -19.40
C TRP A 175 5.22 -42.37 -18.40
N LEU A 176 6.01 -41.30 -18.46
CA LEU A 176 7.08 -41.01 -17.51
C LEU A 176 6.52 -40.30 -16.27
N ALA A 177 6.88 -40.78 -15.07
CA ALA A 177 6.63 -40.08 -13.81
C ALA A 177 7.94 -39.61 -13.17
N TYR A 178 7.98 -38.36 -12.69
CA TYR A 178 9.12 -37.78 -12.00
C TYR A 178 8.67 -36.81 -10.90
N ILE A 179 9.53 -36.59 -9.92
CA ILE A 179 9.35 -35.60 -8.86
C ILE A 179 10.66 -34.84 -8.67
N SER A 180 10.58 -33.52 -8.51
CA SER A 180 11.74 -32.69 -8.22
C SER A 180 11.68 -32.20 -6.77
N LEU A 181 12.77 -32.40 -6.03
CA LEU A 181 12.93 -31.93 -4.66
C LEU A 181 14.36 -31.44 -4.45
N LYS A 182 14.55 -30.30 -3.76
CA LYS A 182 15.87 -29.69 -3.48
C LYS A 182 16.76 -29.53 -4.73
N GLY A 183 16.17 -29.21 -5.87
CA GLY A 183 16.90 -29.05 -7.14
C GLY A 183 17.29 -30.37 -7.83
N LYS A 184 17.02 -31.54 -7.23
CA LYS A 184 17.27 -32.85 -7.82
C LYS A 184 15.98 -33.44 -8.40
N ARG A 185 16.04 -33.95 -9.63
CA ARG A 185 14.94 -34.69 -10.26
C ARG A 185 15.08 -36.18 -9.93
N HIS A 186 14.08 -36.74 -9.26
CA HIS A 186 13.94 -38.17 -9.01
C HIS A 186 13.02 -38.77 -10.06
N ASN A 187 13.54 -39.70 -10.86
CA ASN A 187 12.75 -40.48 -11.80
C ASN A 187 11.99 -41.57 -11.02
N LEU A 188 10.68 -41.67 -11.23
CA LEU A 188 9.80 -42.63 -10.55
C LEU A 188 9.51 -43.86 -11.41
N GLY A 189 9.83 -43.80 -12.71
CA GLY A 189 9.63 -44.89 -13.65
C GLY A 189 8.88 -44.48 -14.91
N ILE A 190 8.85 -45.40 -15.86
CA ILE A 190 8.11 -45.31 -17.13
C ILE A 190 7.04 -46.39 -17.11
N PHE A 191 5.80 -46.00 -17.36
CA PHE A 191 4.60 -46.84 -17.26
C PHE A 191 3.90 -46.94 -18.60
N THR A 192 3.12 -47.98 -18.83
CA THR A 192 2.28 -48.09 -20.03
C THR A 192 0.99 -47.30 -19.87
N LYS A 193 0.42 -47.26 -18.66
CA LYS A 193 -0.82 -46.55 -18.35
C LYS A 193 -0.55 -45.21 -17.64
N LYS A 194 -1.34 -44.20 -18.01
CA LYS A 194 -1.30 -42.86 -17.37
C LYS A 194 -1.62 -42.93 -15.87
N SER A 195 -2.59 -43.76 -15.49
CA SER A 195 -3.03 -43.93 -14.11
C SER A 195 -1.91 -44.42 -13.18
N GLU A 196 -1.10 -45.37 -13.65
CA GLU A 196 0.05 -45.90 -12.91
C GLU A 196 1.12 -44.83 -12.68
N ALA A 197 1.43 -44.04 -13.71
CA ALA A 197 2.34 -42.90 -13.59
C ALA A 197 1.84 -41.85 -12.58
N ILE A 198 0.52 -41.58 -12.56
CA ILE A 198 -0.10 -40.69 -11.57
C ILE A 198 -0.01 -41.28 -10.17
N LEU A 199 -0.25 -42.58 -10.01
CA LEU A 199 -0.15 -43.25 -8.72
C LEU A 199 1.29 -43.19 -8.18
N ALA A 200 2.28 -43.53 -9.01
CA ALA A 200 3.70 -43.42 -8.67
C ALA A 200 4.06 -41.98 -8.23
N ARG A 201 3.55 -40.98 -8.96
CA ARG A 201 3.73 -39.57 -8.61
C ARG A 201 3.13 -39.23 -7.25
N LYS A 202 1.89 -39.66 -6.96
CA LYS A 202 1.21 -39.42 -5.67
C LYS A 202 1.92 -40.13 -4.51
N LEU A 203 2.37 -41.36 -4.70
CA LEU A 203 3.16 -42.10 -3.72
C LEU A 203 4.46 -41.36 -3.39
N ALA A 204 5.13 -40.82 -4.41
CA ALA A 204 6.33 -40.02 -4.20
C ALA A 204 6.03 -38.70 -3.46
N GLU A 205 4.90 -38.03 -3.69
CA GLU A 205 4.49 -36.87 -2.89
C GLU A 205 4.28 -37.23 -1.43
N ARG A 206 3.63 -38.37 -1.16
CA ARG A 206 3.46 -38.87 0.21
C ARG A 206 4.80 -39.15 0.89
N ARG A 207 5.73 -39.81 0.20
CA ARG A 207 7.03 -40.16 0.78
C ARG A 207 7.96 -38.96 0.97
N LEU A 208 7.98 -38.03 0.01
CA LEU A 208 8.99 -36.97 -0.05
C LEU A 208 8.48 -35.60 0.40
N PHE A 209 7.21 -35.27 0.17
CA PHE A 209 6.66 -33.94 0.51
C PHE A 209 5.98 -33.93 1.88
N GLN A 210 5.21 -34.97 2.23
CA GLN A 210 4.45 -34.97 3.50
C GLN A 210 5.30 -34.76 4.75
N PRO A 211 6.50 -35.37 4.91
CA PRO A 211 7.32 -35.13 6.09
C PRO A 211 7.72 -33.66 6.27
N ILE A 212 8.00 -32.98 5.16
CA ILE A 212 8.37 -31.56 5.15
C ILE A 212 7.17 -30.68 5.51
N LEU A 213 5.98 -31.02 5.00
CA LEU A 213 4.74 -30.31 5.31
C LEU A 213 4.32 -30.49 6.77
N GLN A 214 4.51 -31.69 7.33
CA GLN A 214 4.26 -31.95 8.75
C GLN A 214 5.23 -31.16 9.63
N GLN A 215 6.51 -31.11 9.25
CA GLN A 215 7.50 -30.31 9.96
C GLN A 215 7.15 -28.82 9.97
N GLU A 216 6.65 -28.28 8.85
CA GLU A 216 6.17 -26.88 8.77
C GLU A 216 5.11 -26.58 9.83
N ILE A 217 4.09 -27.44 9.96
CA ILE A 217 2.99 -27.29 10.93
C ILE A 217 3.52 -27.26 12.37
N VAL A 218 4.48 -28.13 12.69
CA VAL A 218 5.10 -28.18 14.02
C VAL A 218 5.88 -26.89 14.32
N THR A 219 6.65 -26.36 13.37
CA THR A 219 7.35 -25.08 13.54
C THR A 219 6.39 -23.91 13.72
N THR A 220 5.30 -23.85 12.95
CA THR A 220 4.34 -22.73 13.08
C THR A 220 3.59 -22.73 14.40
N ASN A 221 3.33 -23.91 14.98
CA ASN A 221 2.59 -24.02 16.24
C ASN A 221 3.46 -23.76 17.48
N LYS A 222 4.79 -23.77 17.36
CA LYS A 222 5.72 -23.43 18.45
C LYS A 222 6.02 -21.92 18.55
N GLU A 223 5.67 -21.14 17.53
CA GLU A 223 5.92 -19.69 17.46
C GLU A 223 4.68 -18.83 17.80
N VAL A 224 3.58 -19.48 18.18
CA VAL A 224 2.30 -18.90 18.62
C VAL A 224 2.17 -19.13 20.12
#